data_AF-A0A0N4U7J2-F1
#
_entry.id   AF-A0A0N4U7J2-F1
#
_cell.length_a   1.000
_cell.length_b   1.000
_cell.length_c   1.000
_cell.angle_alpha   90.00
_cell.angle_beta   90.00
_cell.angle_gamma   90.00
#
_symmetry.space_group_name_H-M   'P 1'
#
loop_
_entity.id
_entity.type
_entity.pdbx_description
1 polymer ?
#
loop_
_entity_poly.entity_id
_entity_poly.type
_entity_poly.pdbx_seq_one_letter_code
_entity_poly.pdbx_strand_id
1 'polypeptide(L)'
;MSEEIVFKKRKLKQRNLRKINDDSVGDEEDLEIISKLEAVKELQESRLRSNGLNAVECALGKELAAEFLLMNDDPFRQRGGGMLRLSDDRQAQMNAANIEADIRDQFKKETFLRDEHKELQKYIQNELKKRKAEYDFVESPESSSVKSQSIEDKLFFKAAEKIRSFRSERNDELLSNQMLAGIPEVDLGINARMNNIIETEKKKNEMLNEAMGKRRRLMTEEDKS
;
A
#
# COMPACT_ATOMS: atom_id res chain seq x y z
N MET A 1 30.12 -36.73 10.94
CA MET A 1 29.10 -36.64 12.00
C MET A 1 27.98 -35.76 11.47
N SER A 2 27.00 -36.34 10.79
CA SER A 2 25.83 -35.60 10.26
C SER A 2 24.64 -35.93 11.15
N GLU A 3 24.24 -34.98 12.00
CA GLU A 3 23.04 -35.11 12.83
C GLU A 3 21.79 -34.89 11.98
N GLU A 4 20.94 -35.91 11.92
CA GLU A 4 19.69 -35.89 11.18
C GLU A 4 18.60 -35.19 12.02
N ILE A 5 18.07 -34.08 11.50
CA ILE A 5 17.08 -33.25 12.20
C ILE A 5 15.70 -33.92 12.10
N VAL A 6 15.19 -34.43 13.23
CA VAL A 6 13.86 -35.05 13.33
C VAL A 6 12.82 -34.03 13.81
N PHE A 7 11.87 -33.67 12.94
CA PHE A 7 10.74 -32.81 13.30
C PHE A 7 9.62 -33.58 14.03
N LYS A 8 9.16 -33.05 15.17
CA LYS A 8 7.99 -33.58 15.90
C LYS A 8 6.70 -33.33 15.11
N LYS A 9 5.99 -34.40 14.75
CA LYS A 9 4.64 -34.33 14.17
C LYS A 9 3.65 -33.80 15.22
N ARG A 10 2.97 -32.69 14.93
CA ARG A 10 1.86 -32.18 15.77
C ARG A 10 0.67 -33.12 15.66
N LYS A 11 0.05 -33.45 16.81
CA LYS A 11 -1.20 -34.23 16.84
C LYS A 11 -2.33 -33.39 16.27
N LEU A 12 -2.84 -33.78 15.09
CA LEU A 12 -4.12 -33.27 14.59
C LEU A 12 -5.22 -33.72 15.56
N LYS A 13 -5.95 -32.77 16.15
CA LYS A 13 -7.17 -33.08 16.90
C LYS A 13 -8.15 -33.72 15.92
N GLN A 14 -8.60 -34.94 16.23
CA GLN A 14 -9.68 -35.58 15.49
C GLN A 14 -10.90 -34.66 15.51
N ARG A 15 -11.27 -34.15 14.33
CA ARG A 15 -12.54 -33.45 14.18
C ARG A 15 -13.61 -34.52 14.24
N ASN A 16 -14.56 -34.37 15.15
CA ASN A 16 -15.73 -35.25 15.29
C ASN A 16 -16.63 -35.07 14.06
N LEU A 17 -16.22 -35.62 12.93
CA LEU A 17 -17.11 -35.85 11.82
C LEU A 17 -18.00 -37.01 12.26
N ARG A 18 -19.28 -36.71 12.51
CA ARG A 18 -20.28 -37.77 12.64
C ARG A 18 -20.19 -38.55 11.33
N LYS A 19 -19.72 -39.80 11.41
CA LYS A 19 -19.79 -40.72 10.29
C LYS A 19 -21.27 -40.80 9.94
N ILE A 20 -21.60 -40.30 8.76
CA ILE A 20 -22.90 -40.59 8.15
C ILE A 20 -22.84 -42.09 7.92
N ASN A 21 -23.58 -42.84 8.73
CA ASN A 21 -23.74 -44.26 8.51
C ASN A 21 -24.64 -44.37 7.27
N ASP A 22 -24.06 -44.75 6.14
CA ASP A 22 -24.76 -44.99 4.87
C ASP A 22 -25.58 -46.30 4.89
N ASP A 23 -25.71 -46.95 6.05
CA ASP A 23 -26.35 -48.26 6.18
C ASP A 23 -27.84 -48.17 6.59
N SER A 24 -28.48 -46.99 6.48
CA SER A 24 -29.94 -46.91 6.64
C SER A 24 -30.58 -47.42 5.35
N VAL A 25 -30.82 -48.73 5.36
CA VAL A 25 -31.65 -49.49 4.42
C VAL A 25 -32.81 -48.60 3.99
N GLY A 26 -32.88 -48.30 2.69
CA GLY A 26 -33.86 -47.37 2.14
C GLY A 26 -35.27 -47.83 2.44
N ASP A 27 -35.82 -47.32 3.55
CA ASP A 27 -37.23 -47.43 3.85
C ASP A 27 -37.97 -46.62 2.79
N GLU A 28 -39.11 -47.12 2.30
CA GLU A 28 -39.97 -46.36 1.37
C GLU A 28 -40.28 -44.95 1.92
N GLU A 29 -40.28 -44.81 3.26
CA GLU A 29 -40.41 -43.53 3.95
C GLU A 29 -39.27 -42.55 3.64
N ASP A 30 -38.01 -43.00 3.58
CA ASP A 30 -36.86 -42.14 3.29
C ASP A 30 -36.93 -41.61 1.86
N LEU A 31 -37.30 -42.46 0.89
CA LEU A 31 -37.50 -42.05 -0.50
C LEU A 31 -38.66 -41.07 -0.64
N GLU A 32 -39.74 -41.28 0.12
CA GLU A 32 -40.89 -40.36 0.13
C GLU A 32 -40.53 -39.02 0.78
N ILE A 33 -39.71 -39.01 1.84
CA ILE A 33 -39.19 -37.79 2.46
C ILE A 33 -38.28 -37.04 1.46
N ILE A 34 -37.37 -37.73 0.77
CA ILE A 34 -36.48 -37.12 -0.22
C ILE A 34 -37.29 -36.49 -1.35
N SER A 35 -38.31 -37.18 -1.88
CA SER A 35 -39.15 -36.62 -2.95
C SER A 35 -39.99 -35.41 -2.49
N LYS A 36 -40.52 -35.43 -1.26
CA LYS A 36 -41.19 -34.27 -0.66
C LYS A 36 -40.23 -33.09 -0.49
N LEU A 37 -39.00 -33.34 -0.05
CA LEU A 37 -37.98 -32.31 0.09
C LEU A 37 -37.57 -31.72 -1.27
N GLU A 38 -37.47 -32.55 -2.30
CA GLU A 38 -37.15 -32.11 -3.66
C GLU A 38 -38.26 -31.23 -4.23
N ALA A 39 -39.53 -31.63 -4.10
CA ALA A 39 -40.68 -30.82 -4.51
C ALA A 39 -40.74 -29.46 -3.77
N VAL A 40 -40.44 -29.46 -2.47
CA VAL A 40 -40.35 -28.21 -1.68
C VAL A 40 -39.19 -27.34 -2.16
N LYS A 41 -38.04 -27.93 -2.50
CA LYS A 41 -36.88 -27.21 -3.00
C LYS A 41 -37.16 -26.56 -4.36
N GLU A 42 -37.81 -27.27 -5.28
CA GLU A 42 -38.23 -26.72 -6.58
C GLU A 42 -39.21 -25.53 -6.41
N LEU A 43 -40.17 -25.65 -5.49
CA LEU A 43 -41.04 -24.54 -5.11
C LEU A 43 -40.30 -23.35 -4.48
N GLN A 44 -39.20 -23.59 -3.77
CA GLN A 44 -38.36 -22.50 -3.25
C GLN A 44 -37.58 -21.82 -4.37
N GLU A 45 -37.03 -22.59 -5.32
CA GLU A 45 -36.28 -22.05 -6.46
C GLU A 45 -37.17 -21.19 -7.37
N SER A 46 -38.42 -21.60 -7.63
CA SER A 46 -39.38 -20.79 -8.39
C SER A 46 -39.78 -19.47 -7.71
N ARG A 47 -39.63 -19.36 -6.38
CA ARG A 47 -39.89 -18.11 -5.63
C ARG A 47 -38.70 -17.14 -5.67
N LEU A 48 -37.51 -17.62 -6.03
CA LEU A 48 -36.37 -16.73 -6.23
C LEU A 48 -36.63 -15.90 -7.48
N ARG A 49 -36.68 -14.58 -7.32
CA ARG A 49 -36.74 -13.68 -8.47
C ARG A 49 -35.46 -13.87 -9.27
N SER A 50 -35.57 -14.25 -10.55
CA SER A 50 -34.42 -14.23 -11.45
C SER A 50 -33.85 -12.82 -11.46
N ASN A 51 -32.58 -12.66 -11.06
CA ASN A 51 -31.89 -11.39 -11.17
C ASN A 51 -32.03 -10.89 -12.61
N GLY A 52 -32.57 -9.68 -12.77
CA GLY A 52 -32.59 -9.03 -14.07
C GLY A 52 -31.17 -8.83 -14.58
N LEU A 53 -31.02 -8.76 -15.91
CA LEU A 53 -29.75 -8.42 -16.53
C LEU A 53 -29.40 -6.96 -16.19
N ASN A 54 -28.16 -6.73 -15.79
CA ASN A 54 -27.66 -5.39 -15.57
C ASN A 54 -27.58 -4.62 -16.91
N ALA A 55 -27.74 -3.30 -16.91
CA ALA A 55 -27.64 -2.48 -18.12
C ALA A 55 -26.30 -2.70 -18.86
N VAL A 56 -25.22 -2.93 -18.11
CA VAL A 56 -23.89 -3.26 -18.65
C VAL A 56 -23.85 -4.68 -19.25
N GLU A 57 -24.49 -5.66 -18.61
CA GLU A 57 -24.60 -7.03 -19.14
C GLU A 57 -25.43 -7.08 -20.43
N CYS A 58 -26.47 -6.25 -20.54
CA CYS A 58 -27.25 -6.10 -21.76
C CYS A 58 -26.44 -5.46 -22.90
N ALA A 59 -25.53 -4.53 -22.59
CA ALA A 59 -24.75 -3.80 -23.59
C ALA A 59 -23.50 -4.56 -24.06
N LEU A 60 -22.78 -5.20 -23.13
CA LEU A 60 -21.48 -5.84 -23.39
C LEU A 60 -21.54 -7.37 -23.40
N GLY A 61 -22.59 -7.97 -22.82
CA GLY A 61 -22.65 -9.40 -22.54
C GLY A 61 -22.14 -9.74 -21.12
N LYS A 62 -22.52 -10.93 -20.63
CA LYS A 62 -22.26 -11.35 -19.23
C LYS A 62 -20.77 -11.43 -18.88
N GLU A 63 -19.95 -11.94 -19.79
CA GLU A 63 -18.51 -12.14 -19.56
C GLU A 63 -17.77 -10.79 -19.48
N LEU A 64 -17.96 -9.92 -20.48
CA LEU A 64 -17.35 -8.59 -20.51
C LEU A 64 -17.87 -7.67 -19.40
N ALA A 65 -19.14 -7.78 -19.03
CA ALA A 65 -19.68 -7.02 -17.89
C ALA A 65 -19.07 -7.49 -16.56
N ALA A 66 -18.78 -8.79 -16.41
CA ALA A 66 -18.08 -9.30 -15.23
C ALA A 66 -16.64 -8.76 -15.16
N GLU A 67 -15.92 -8.72 -16.29
CA GLU A 67 -14.59 -8.10 -16.36
C GLU A 67 -14.64 -6.61 -16.03
N PHE A 68 -15.61 -5.86 -16.58
CA PHE A 68 -15.77 -4.43 -16.29
C PHE A 68 -16.09 -4.17 -14.82
N LEU A 69 -16.90 -5.03 -14.18
CA LEU A 69 -17.16 -4.95 -12.74
C LEU A 69 -15.93 -5.30 -11.90
N LEU A 70 -15.07 -6.21 -12.40
CA LEU A 70 -13.82 -6.56 -11.73
C LEU A 70 -12.76 -5.46 -11.86
N MET A 71 -12.72 -4.76 -13.00
CA MET A 71 -11.81 -3.62 -13.20
C MET A 71 -12.23 -2.40 -12.38
N ASN A 72 -13.53 -2.23 -12.11
CA ASN A 72 -14.02 -1.28 -11.13
C ASN A 72 -13.81 -1.81 -9.70
N ASP A 73 -12.54 -2.08 -9.36
CA ASP A 73 -12.04 -2.29 -8.00
C ASP A 73 -12.16 -0.97 -7.22
N ASP A 74 -13.39 -0.49 -7.01
CA ASP A 74 -13.66 0.63 -6.12
C ASP A 74 -13.37 0.14 -4.68
N PRO A 75 -12.34 0.68 -4.02
CA PRO A 75 -11.91 0.21 -2.71
C PRO A 75 -13.00 0.38 -1.64
N PHE A 76 -14.00 1.23 -1.87
CA PHE A 76 -15.08 1.48 -0.93
C PHE A 76 -16.37 0.71 -1.26
N ARG A 77 -16.50 0.10 -2.45
CA ARG A 77 -17.72 -0.60 -2.89
C ARG A 77 -17.58 -2.12 -2.95
N GLN A 78 -16.64 -2.68 -2.21
CA GLN A 78 -16.57 -4.13 -2.05
C GLN A 78 -17.88 -4.63 -1.44
N ARG A 79 -18.47 -5.64 -2.09
CA ARG A 79 -19.81 -6.21 -1.80
C ARG A 79 -20.01 -6.70 -0.36
N GLY A 80 -18.98 -6.71 0.48
CA GLY A 80 -19.09 -6.87 1.93
C GLY A 80 -18.21 -5.84 2.60
N GLY A 81 -18.80 -5.00 3.46
CA GLY A 81 -18.06 -4.11 4.35
C GLY A 81 -17.28 -4.94 5.38
N GLY A 82 -16.13 -5.46 4.98
CA GLY A 82 -15.32 -6.36 5.77
C GLY A 82 -14.01 -6.65 5.04
N MET A 83 -12.90 -6.30 5.69
CA MET A 83 -11.52 -6.65 5.37
C MET A 83 -11.36 -7.65 4.21
N LEU A 84 -10.81 -7.18 3.08
CA LEU A 84 -10.40 -8.00 1.94
C LEU A 84 -9.69 -9.26 2.44
N ARG A 85 -10.39 -10.39 2.39
CA ARG A 85 -9.72 -11.68 2.38
C ARG A 85 -9.23 -11.89 0.96
N LEU A 86 -8.00 -11.45 0.72
CA LEU A 86 -7.28 -11.84 -0.48
C LEU A 86 -7.18 -13.37 -0.49
N SER A 87 -7.17 -13.99 -1.67
CA SER A 87 -6.79 -15.40 -1.76
C SER A 87 -5.41 -15.58 -1.14
N ASP A 88 -5.16 -16.75 -0.53
CA ASP A 88 -3.89 -17.04 0.14
C ASP A 88 -2.69 -16.77 -0.80
N ASP A 89 -2.83 -17.06 -2.09
CA ASP A 89 -1.82 -16.77 -3.12
C ASP A 89 -1.57 -15.27 -3.32
N ARG A 90 -2.64 -14.46 -3.40
CA ARG A 90 -2.51 -13.00 -3.58
C ARG A 90 -1.96 -12.35 -2.33
N GLN A 91 -2.33 -12.85 -1.15
CA GLN A 91 -1.77 -12.39 0.12
C GLN A 91 -0.28 -12.75 0.24
N ALA A 92 0.12 -13.95 -0.17
CA ALA A 92 1.52 -14.37 -0.22
C ALA A 92 2.35 -13.51 -1.18
N GLN A 93 1.83 -13.22 -2.38
CA GLN A 93 2.50 -12.33 -3.35
C GLN A 93 2.67 -10.91 -2.81
N MET A 94 1.63 -10.33 -2.20
CA MET A 94 1.72 -9.00 -1.59
C MET A 94 2.74 -8.97 -0.45
N ASN A 95 2.75 -9.99 0.41
CA ASN A 95 3.73 -10.10 1.49
C ASN A 95 5.16 -10.22 0.94
N ALA A 96 5.37 -11.02 -0.09
CA ALA A 96 6.69 -11.15 -0.74
C ALA A 96 7.15 -9.82 -1.35
N ALA A 97 6.27 -9.10 -2.05
CA ALA A 97 6.57 -7.80 -2.63
C ALA A 97 6.89 -6.74 -1.55
N ASN A 98 6.17 -6.77 -0.42
CA ASN A 98 6.40 -5.87 0.71
C ASN A 98 7.76 -6.12 1.37
N ILE A 99 8.11 -7.39 1.59
CA ILE A 99 9.42 -7.76 2.15
C ILE A 99 10.54 -7.31 1.21
N GLU A 100 10.40 -7.52 -0.10
CA GLU A 100 11.40 -7.10 -1.07
C GLU A 100 11.56 -5.56 -1.11
N ALA A 101 10.45 -4.81 -1.05
CA ALA A 101 10.48 -3.35 -1.02
C ALA A 101 11.16 -2.82 0.25
N ASP A 102 10.87 -3.41 1.42
CA ASP A 102 11.47 -3.04 2.69
C ASP A 102 12.98 -3.33 2.72
N ILE A 103 13.39 -4.52 2.26
CA ILE A 103 14.81 -4.87 2.11
C ILE A 103 15.54 -3.87 1.19
N ARG A 104 14.93 -3.49 0.05
CA ARG A 104 15.51 -2.50 -0.85
C ARG A 104 15.64 -1.12 -0.20
N ASP A 105 14.66 -0.71 0.61
CA ASP A 105 14.71 0.57 1.31
C ASP A 105 15.77 0.58 2.41
N GLN A 106 15.92 -0.53 3.14
CA GLN A 106 16.98 -0.73 4.13
C GLN A 106 18.36 -0.65 3.47
N PHE A 107 18.58 -1.35 2.36
CA PHE A 107 19.85 -1.27 1.63
C PHE A 107 20.15 0.12 1.10
N LYS A 108 19.14 0.87 0.64
CA LYS A 108 19.33 2.28 0.25
C LYS A 108 19.82 3.10 1.44
N LYS A 109 19.11 3.05 2.57
CA LYS A 109 19.46 3.78 3.80
C LYS A 109 20.86 3.42 4.30
N GLU A 110 21.18 2.13 4.33
CA GLU A 110 22.50 1.65 4.75
C GLU A 110 23.60 2.12 3.79
N THR A 111 23.35 2.05 2.46
CA THR A 111 24.30 2.52 1.45
C THR A 111 24.58 4.02 1.61
N PHE A 112 23.56 4.83 1.91
CA PHE A 112 23.75 6.27 2.14
C PHE A 112 24.62 6.58 3.37
N LEU A 113 24.59 5.73 4.40
CA LEU A 113 25.40 5.89 5.61
C LEU A 113 26.85 5.43 5.43
N ARG A 114 27.15 4.64 4.40
CA ARG A 114 28.51 4.16 4.09
C ARG A 114 29.31 5.20 3.29
N ASP A 115 30.60 5.32 3.58
CA ASP A 115 31.50 6.24 2.87
C ASP A 115 31.61 5.93 1.37
N GLU A 116 31.45 4.66 0.99
CA GLU A 116 31.44 4.17 -0.40
C GLU A 116 30.48 4.97 -1.30
N HIS A 117 29.29 5.31 -0.79
CA HIS A 117 28.30 6.03 -1.56
C HIS A 117 28.71 7.49 -1.82
N LYS A 118 29.34 8.13 -0.84
CA LYS A 118 29.87 9.50 -0.98
C LYS A 118 31.01 9.54 -2.00
N GLU A 119 31.88 8.53 -2.02
CA GLU A 119 32.93 8.39 -3.02
C GLU A 119 32.37 8.14 -4.42
N LEU A 120 31.37 7.26 -4.55
CA LEU A 120 30.67 7.01 -5.80
C LEU A 120 30.01 8.29 -6.35
N GLN A 121 29.35 9.08 -5.49
CA GLN A 121 28.77 10.36 -5.90
C GLN A 121 29.83 11.35 -6.40
N LYS A 122 30.98 11.46 -5.72
CA LYS A 122 32.10 12.29 -6.18
C LYS A 122 32.63 11.82 -7.53
N TYR A 123 32.77 10.51 -7.72
CA TYR A 123 33.21 9.94 -9.00
C TYR A 123 32.23 10.27 -10.13
N ILE A 124 30.93 10.06 -9.91
CA ILE A 124 29.89 10.41 -10.88
C ILE A 124 29.94 11.91 -11.21
N GLN A 125 30.06 12.78 -10.20
CA GLN A 125 30.20 14.22 -10.44
C GLN A 125 31.45 14.56 -11.25
N ASN A 126 32.58 13.92 -10.97
CA ASN A 126 33.82 14.14 -11.70
C ASN A 126 33.73 13.65 -13.15
N GLU A 127 33.19 12.46 -13.39
CA GLU A 127 32.98 11.94 -14.75
C GLU A 127 31.96 12.77 -15.53
N LEU A 128 30.88 13.22 -14.90
CA LEU A 128 29.94 14.14 -15.52
C LEU A 128 30.59 15.50 -15.85
N LYS A 129 31.47 16.00 -14.97
CA LYS A 129 32.25 17.22 -15.25
C LYS A 129 33.23 17.02 -16.40
N LYS A 130 33.93 15.88 -16.47
CA LYS A 130 34.81 15.53 -17.59
C LYS A 130 34.05 15.49 -18.90
N ARG A 131 32.88 14.84 -18.95
CA ARG A 131 32.04 14.80 -20.15
C ARG A 131 31.47 16.17 -20.52
N LYS A 132 31.08 16.99 -19.54
CA LYS A 132 30.66 18.37 -19.79
C LYS A 132 31.80 19.22 -20.32
N ALA A 133 32.99 19.13 -19.72
CA ALA A 133 34.18 19.82 -20.19
C ALA A 133 34.60 19.32 -21.57
N GLU A 134 34.48 18.02 -21.85
CA GLU A 134 34.72 17.46 -23.19
C GLU A 134 33.69 18.00 -24.17
N TYR A 135 32.43 18.22 -23.79
CA TYR A 135 31.47 18.93 -24.63
C TYR A 135 31.89 20.38 -24.90
N ASP A 136 32.48 21.07 -23.91
CA ASP A 136 33.01 22.43 -24.08
C ASP A 136 34.33 22.46 -24.90
N PHE A 137 35.20 21.44 -24.82
CA PHE A 137 36.47 21.37 -25.57
C PHE A 137 36.34 20.76 -26.96
N VAL A 138 35.36 19.88 -27.19
CA VAL A 138 35.00 19.33 -28.51
C VAL A 138 34.18 20.34 -29.31
N GLU A 139 33.81 21.48 -28.72
CA GLU A 139 33.61 22.73 -29.47
C GLU A 139 34.96 23.28 -29.99
N SER A 140 35.75 22.38 -30.59
CA SER A 140 36.76 22.70 -31.59
C SER A 140 36.05 23.39 -32.76
N PRO A 141 36.56 24.51 -33.28
CA PRO A 141 35.83 25.38 -34.21
C PRO A 141 35.61 24.76 -35.60
N GLU A 142 35.99 23.51 -35.85
CA GLU A 142 35.81 22.85 -37.15
C GLU A 142 34.51 22.05 -37.30
N SER A 143 33.78 21.77 -36.21
CA SER A 143 32.37 21.36 -36.34
C SER A 143 31.43 22.56 -36.18
N SER A 144 31.77 23.66 -36.85
CA SER A 144 30.87 24.78 -37.11
C SER A 144 29.79 24.41 -38.14
N SER A 145 29.26 23.18 -38.13
CA SER A 145 27.88 22.98 -38.55
C SER A 145 27.00 23.47 -37.39
N VAL A 146 27.02 24.79 -37.28
CA VAL A 146 26.13 25.62 -36.50
C VAL A 146 24.72 25.26 -36.96
N LYS A 147 24.17 24.17 -36.41
CA LYS A 147 22.75 24.14 -36.10
C LYS A 147 22.63 25.22 -35.04
N SER A 148 22.48 26.45 -35.50
CA SER A 148 22.07 27.58 -34.70
C SER A 148 20.96 27.03 -33.82
N GLN A 149 21.25 26.81 -32.54
CA GLN A 149 20.26 26.30 -31.61
C GLN A 149 19.05 27.18 -31.82
N SER A 150 17.95 26.54 -32.26
CA SER A 150 16.74 27.28 -32.53
C SER A 150 16.41 28.08 -31.28
N ILE A 151 15.73 29.22 -31.44
CA ILE A 151 15.14 29.93 -30.29
C ILE A 151 14.33 28.93 -29.45
N GLU A 152 13.72 27.93 -30.09
CA GLU A 152 13.04 26.80 -29.47
C GLU A 152 13.99 25.96 -28.61
N ASP A 153 15.16 25.55 -29.12
CA ASP A 153 16.14 24.74 -28.36
C ASP A 153 16.62 25.45 -27.10
N LYS A 154 16.87 26.76 -27.19
CA LYS A 154 17.25 27.58 -26.03
C LYS A 154 16.13 27.69 -25.01
N LEU A 155 14.88 27.83 -25.46
CA LEU A 155 13.70 27.82 -24.61
C LEU A 155 13.52 26.47 -23.91
N PHE A 156 13.67 25.36 -24.64
CA PHE A 156 13.59 24.01 -24.09
C PHE A 156 14.69 23.76 -23.05
N PHE A 157 15.92 24.19 -23.32
CA PHE A 157 17.02 24.08 -22.37
C PHE A 157 16.74 24.87 -21.08
N LYS A 158 16.27 26.11 -21.21
CA LYS A 158 15.88 26.96 -20.06
C LYS A 158 14.70 26.39 -19.27
N ALA A 159 13.74 25.78 -19.94
CA ALA A 159 12.63 25.09 -19.28
C ALA A 159 13.11 23.85 -18.52
N ALA A 160 13.99 23.05 -19.12
CA ALA A 160 14.58 21.88 -18.50
C ALA A 160 15.42 22.23 -17.27
N GLU A 161 16.21 23.31 -17.32
CA GLU A 161 16.97 23.80 -16.16
C GLU A 161 16.06 24.13 -14.97
N LYS A 162 14.96 24.87 -15.20
CA LYS A 162 14.00 25.17 -14.13
C LYS A 162 13.44 23.89 -13.48
N ILE A 163 13.06 22.90 -14.29
CA ILE A 163 12.55 21.61 -13.77
C ILE A 163 13.65 20.86 -13.00
N ARG A 164 14.90 20.92 -13.46
CA ARG A 164 16.03 20.26 -12.83
C ARG A 164 16.37 20.85 -11.46
N SER A 165 16.40 22.18 -11.34
CA SER A 165 16.60 22.89 -10.07
C SER A 165 15.55 22.50 -9.03
N PHE A 166 14.36 22.13 -9.49
CA PHE A 166 13.23 21.75 -8.66
C PHE A 166 13.17 20.29 -8.22
N ARG A 167 13.87 19.38 -8.93
CA ARG A 167 13.75 17.92 -8.73
C ARG A 167 14.71 17.34 -7.71
N SER A 168 15.91 17.90 -7.57
CA SER A 168 16.95 17.31 -6.69
C SER A 168 16.72 17.69 -5.23
N GLU A 169 16.62 18.98 -4.93
CA GLU A 169 16.58 19.47 -3.55
C GLU A 169 15.30 19.06 -2.80
N ARG A 170 14.14 19.05 -3.46
CA ARG A 170 12.86 18.76 -2.79
C ARG A 170 12.69 17.33 -2.31
N ASN A 171 13.21 16.35 -3.07
CA ASN A 171 13.07 14.94 -2.69
C ASN A 171 13.99 14.60 -1.51
N ASP A 172 15.19 15.19 -1.50
CA ASP A 172 16.16 15.01 -0.43
C ASP A 172 15.67 15.66 0.88
N GLU A 173 15.00 16.81 0.83
CA GLU A 173 14.39 17.44 2.00
C GLU A 173 13.26 16.60 2.61
N LEU A 174 12.38 16.02 1.79
CA LEU A 174 11.29 15.18 2.28
C LEU A 174 11.81 13.89 2.91
N LEU A 175 12.77 13.23 2.26
CA LEU A 175 13.41 12.02 2.80
C LEU A 175 14.22 12.35 4.07
N SER A 176 14.97 13.45 4.07
CA SER A 176 15.75 13.90 5.24
C SER A 176 14.82 14.21 6.42
N ASN A 177 13.70 14.88 6.20
CA ASN A 177 12.72 15.13 7.27
C ASN A 177 12.12 13.82 7.80
N GLN A 178 11.85 12.85 6.93
CA GLN A 178 11.43 11.51 7.36
C GLN A 178 12.55 10.77 8.12
N MET A 179 13.83 10.97 7.76
CA MET A 179 14.96 10.37 8.49
C MET A 179 15.23 11.06 9.83
N LEU A 180 15.03 12.37 9.93
CA LEU A 180 15.30 13.17 11.13
C LEU A 180 14.14 13.16 12.14
N ALA A 181 12.90 13.16 11.64
CA ALA A 181 11.69 13.19 12.47
C ALA A 181 10.88 11.87 12.41
N GLY A 182 11.38 10.87 11.68
CA GLY A 182 10.78 9.54 11.65
C GLY A 182 10.86 8.89 13.01
N ILE A 183 9.72 8.51 13.57
CA ILE A 183 9.65 7.77 14.81
C ILE A 183 10.04 6.32 14.48
N PRO A 184 11.17 5.79 15.00
CA PRO A 184 11.52 4.40 14.77
C PRO A 184 10.46 3.49 15.41
N GLU A 185 10.05 2.47 14.68
CA GLU A 185 9.18 1.45 15.21
C GLU A 185 9.96 0.57 16.20
N VAL A 186 9.65 0.74 17.48
CA VAL A 186 10.12 -0.14 18.55
C VAL A 186 8.87 -0.63 19.26
N ASP A 187 8.72 -1.96 19.37
CA ASP A 187 7.59 -2.50 20.12
C ASP A 187 7.82 -2.33 21.62
N LEU A 188 7.32 -1.21 22.16
CA LEU A 188 7.36 -0.92 23.59
C LEU A 188 6.32 -1.73 24.40
N GLY A 189 5.47 -2.52 23.71
CA GLY A 189 4.33 -3.19 24.32
C GLY A 189 3.14 -2.26 24.58
N ILE A 190 1.98 -2.87 24.85
CA ILE A 190 0.68 -2.17 24.96
C ILE A 190 0.68 -1.15 26.13
N ASN A 191 1.27 -1.50 27.28
CA ASN A 191 1.27 -0.64 28.47
C ASN A 191 2.04 0.68 28.23
N ALA A 192 3.21 0.61 27.59
CA ALA A 192 4.00 1.80 27.27
C ALA A 192 3.27 2.68 26.24
N ARG A 193 2.63 2.09 25.23
CA ARG A 193 1.79 2.83 24.27
C ARG A 193 0.62 3.53 24.98
N MET A 194 -0.05 2.85 25.91
CA MET A 194 -1.15 3.42 26.68
C MET A 194 -0.69 4.59 27.56
N ASN A 195 0.46 4.46 28.24
CA ASN A 195 1.04 5.55 29.04
C ASN A 195 1.37 6.76 28.17
N ASN A 196 1.98 6.57 27.00
CA ASN A 196 2.27 7.64 26.06
C ASN A 196 0.99 8.35 25.57
N ILE A 197 -0.09 7.59 25.32
CA ILE A 197 -1.39 8.16 24.95
C ILE A 197 -1.94 9.01 26.10
N ILE A 198 -1.91 8.52 27.34
CA ILE A 198 -2.40 9.26 28.51
C ILE A 198 -1.57 10.53 28.73
N GLU A 199 -0.25 10.45 28.62
CA GLU A 199 0.64 11.62 28.79
C GLU A 199 0.42 12.67 27.71
N THR A 200 0.26 12.25 26.45
CA THR A 200 0.01 13.16 25.33
C THR A 200 -1.40 13.76 25.39
N GLU A 201 -2.41 12.99 25.82
CA GLU A 201 -3.76 13.48 26.05
C GLU A 201 -3.81 14.48 27.22
N LYS A 202 -3.10 14.19 28.31
CA LYS A 202 -2.98 15.10 29.46
C LYS A 202 -2.35 16.44 29.05
N LYS A 203 -1.21 16.41 28.35
CA LYS A 203 -0.56 17.63 27.83
C LYS A 203 -1.45 18.40 26.86
N LYS A 204 -2.19 17.69 25.99
CA LYS A 204 -3.16 18.31 25.08
C LYS A 204 -4.28 19.02 25.83
N ASN A 205 -4.83 18.38 26.87
CA ASN A 205 -5.88 18.97 27.71
C ASN A 205 -5.36 20.17 28.51
N GLU A 206 -4.14 20.10 29.06
CA GLU A 206 -3.48 21.22 29.72
C GLU A 206 -3.32 22.42 28.78
N MET A 207 -2.79 22.21 27.56
CA MET A 207 -2.65 23.28 26.57
C MET A 207 -3.99 23.86 26.13
N LEU A 208 -5.02 23.02 25.97
CA LEU A 208 -6.36 23.49 25.61
C LEU A 208 -6.95 24.34 26.73
N ASN A 209 -6.83 23.90 27.99
CA ASN A 209 -7.27 24.66 29.16
C ASN A 209 -6.53 25.98 29.30
N GLU A 210 -5.22 26.00 29.04
CA GLU A 210 -4.43 27.23 29.02
C GLU A 210 -4.89 28.18 27.90
N ALA A 211 -5.11 27.67 26.70
CA ALA A 211 -5.60 28.46 25.57
C ALA A 211 -6.99 29.04 25.84
N MET A 212 -7.90 28.25 26.42
CA MET A 212 -9.23 28.70 26.83
C MET A 212 -9.17 29.72 27.97
N GLY A 213 -8.30 29.48 28.96
CA GLY A 213 -8.07 30.39 30.08
C GLY A 213 -7.45 31.72 29.64
N LYS A 214 -6.56 31.69 28.65
CA LYS A 214 -5.98 32.88 28.02
C LYS A 214 -7.04 33.66 27.23
N ARG A 215 -7.86 32.98 26.43
CA ARG A 215 -8.98 33.60 25.71
C ARG A 215 -9.97 34.27 26.66
N ARG A 216 -10.34 33.59 27.76
CA ARG A 216 -11.26 34.15 28.77
C ARG A 216 -10.70 35.39 29.46
N ARG A 217 -9.40 35.39 29.79
CA ARG A 217 -8.72 36.58 30.36
C ARG A 217 -8.70 37.76 29.39
N LEU A 218 -8.42 37.51 28.11
CA LEU A 218 -8.45 38.56 27.08
C LEU A 218 -9.84 39.21 26.95
N MET A 219 -10.91 38.42 26.91
CA MET A 219 -12.28 38.93 26.84
C MET A 219 -12.64 39.81 28.05
N THR A 220 -12.23 39.41 29.27
CA THR A 220 -12.53 40.20 30.48
C THR A 220 -11.71 41.49 30.62
N GLU A 221 -10.57 41.59 29.95
CA GLU A 221 -9.76 42.82 29.92
C GLU A 221 -10.34 43.82 28.91
N GLU A 222 -10.89 43.32 27.79
CA GLU A 222 -11.60 44.15 26.80
C GLU A 222 -12.88 44.76 27.36
N ASP A 223 -13.64 44.04 28.20
CA ASP A 223 -14.87 44.55 28.84
C ASP A 223 -14.61 45.61 29.94
N LYS A 224 -13.37 45.74 30.44
CA LYS A 224 -13.01 46.71 31.49
C LYS A 224 -12.47 48.04 30.95
N SER A 225 -12.14 48.11 29.66
CA SER A 225 -11.63 49.32 29.00
C SER A 225 -12.77 50.11 28.36
#